data_AF-A0A965QDK4-F1
#
_entry.id   AF-A0A965QDK4-F1
#
_cell.length_a   1.000
_cell.length_b   1.000
_cell.length_c   1.000
_cell.angle_alpha   90.00
_cell.angle_beta   90.00
_cell.angle_gamma   90.00
#
_symmetry.space_group_name_H-M   'P 1'
#
loop_
_entity.id
_entity.type
_entity.pdbx_description
1 polymer ?
#
loop_
_entity_poly.entity_id
_entity_poly.type
_entity_poly.pdbx_seq_one_letter_code
_entity_poly.pdbx_strand_id
1 'polypeptide(L)' 'MPLISIPTVLQVIVGLGLLNVWLIRAASATAYRGGAAKTIKEEFAAYGLPNAAMYVV' A
#
# COMPACT_ATOMS: atom_id res chain seq x y z
N MET A 1 19.47 10.21 22.10
CA MET A 1 19.11 9.94 20.69
C MET A 1 17.72 10.54 20.48
N PRO A 2 17.48 11.38 19.47
CA PRO A 2 16.17 11.97 19.29
C PRO A 2 15.13 10.87 19.01
N LEU A 3 14.01 10.91 19.74
CA LEU A 3 12.92 9.93 19.62
C LEU A 3 12.25 9.97 18.24
N ILE A 4 12.33 11.11 17.56
CA ILE A 4 11.84 11.30 16.19
C ILE A 4 12.97 11.92 15.37
N SER A 5 13.36 11.21 14.31
CA SER A 5 14.39 11.63 13.36
C SER A 5 13.75 11.94 12.00
N ILE A 6 14.45 12.69 11.14
CA ILE A 6 13.97 12.98 9.78
C ILE A 6 13.63 11.68 9.01
N PRO A 7 14.48 10.62 9.02
CA PRO A 7 14.12 9.34 8.41
C PRO A 7 12.83 8.73 8.98
N THR A 8 12.60 8.82 10.30
CA THR A 8 11.39 8.30 10.94
C THR A 8 10.14 8.99 10.41
N VAL A 9 10.16 10.32 10.28
CA VAL A 9 9.02 11.08 9.73
C VAL A 9 8.74 10.67 8.28
N LEU A 10 9.79 10.53 7.46
CA LEU A 10 9.64 10.12 6.06
C LEU A 10 9.08 8.70 5.93
N GLN A 11 9.54 7.76 6.76
CA GLN A 11 9.01 6.40 6.81
C GLN A 11 7.53 6.37 7.19
N VAL A 12 7.12 7.17 8.18
CA VAL A 12 5.71 7.30 8.58
C VAL A 12 4.87 7.85 7.43
N ILE A 13 5.34 8.89 6.73
CA ILE A 13 4.63 9.45 5.57
C ILE A 13 4.45 8.40 4.48
N VAL A 14 5.51 7.68 4.12
CA VAL A 14 5.44 6.63 3.08
C VAL A 14 4.51 5.49 3.53
N GLY A 15 4.63 5.04 4.77
CA GLY A 15 3.80 3.97 5.33
C GLY A 15 2.32 4.33 5.34
N LEU A 16 1.97 5.53 5.81
CA LEU A 16 0.59 6.04 5.79
C LEU A 16 0.07 6.22 4.37
N GLY A 17 0.92 6.64 3.43
CA GLY A 17 0.58 6.72 2.00
C GLY A 17 0.20 5.35 1.42
N LEU A 18 0.98 4.31 1.76
CA LEU A 18 0.72 2.95 1.32
C LEU A 18 -0.59 2.41 1.90
N LEU A 19 -0.80 2.59 3.21
CA LEU A 19 -2.04 2.19 3.89
C LEU A 19 -3.28 2.92 3.33
N ASN A 20 -3.15 4.20 2.96
CA ASN A 20 -4.25 4.93 2.31
C ASN A 20 -4.62 4.33 0.94
N VAL A 21 -3.64 3.94 0.14
CA VAL A 21 -3.88 3.28 -1.17
C VAL A 21 -4.53 1.91 -0.99
N TRP A 22 -4.13 1.18 0.05
CA TRP A 22 -4.55 -0.20 0.29
C TRP A 22 -5.90 -0.31 0.99
N LEU A 23 -6.13 0.46 2.05
CA LEU A 23 -7.32 0.35 2.90
C LEU A 23 -8.44 1.30 2.47
N ILE A 24 -8.12 2.57 2.20
CA ILE A 24 -9.13 3.60 1.90
C ILE A 24 -9.46 3.60 0.40
N ARG A 25 -8.44 3.46 -0.45
CA ARG A 25 -8.57 3.52 -1.91
C ARG A 25 -8.46 2.16 -2.58
N ALA A 26 -8.77 1.07 -1.86
CA ALA A 26 -8.65 -0.33 -2.31
C ALA A 26 -9.24 -0.60 -3.71
N ALA A 27 -10.34 0.07 -4.07
CA ALA A 27 -11.05 -0.08 -5.34
C ALA A 27 -10.77 1.05 -6.37
N SER A 28 -9.89 2.00 -6.04
CA SER A 28 -9.56 3.11 -6.94
C SER A 28 -8.25 2.85 -7.68
N ALA A 29 -8.21 3.23 -8.96
CA ALA A 29 -6.98 3.26 -9.73
C ALA A 29 -6.06 4.36 -9.19
N THR A 30 -4.79 4.03 -8.98
CA THR A 30 -3.79 4.97 -8.45
C THR A 30 -2.47 4.73 -9.15
N ALA A 31 -1.67 5.78 -9.36
CA ALA A 31 -0.32 5.66 -9.94
C ALA A 31 0.66 4.87 -9.05
N TYR A 32 0.29 4.63 -7.78
CA TYR A 32 1.09 3.88 -6.81
C TYR A 32 0.81 2.37 -6.84
N ARG A 33 -0.12 1.91 -7.70
CA ARG A 33 -0.43 0.47 -7.82
C ARG A 33 0.62 -0.26 -8.63
N GLY A 34 0.86 -1.51 -8.25
CA GLY A 34 1.65 -2.46 -8.99
C GLY A 34 1.12 -2.80 -10.38
N GLY A 35 2.01 -2.79 -11.38
CA GLY A 35 1.69 -3.23 -12.73
C GLY A 35 0.59 -2.39 -13.40
N ALA A 36 -0.34 -3.05 -14.08
CA ALA A 36 -1.51 -2.41 -14.71
C ALA A 36 -2.77 -2.47 -13.83
N ALA A 37 -2.63 -2.74 -12.53
CA ALA A 37 -3.74 -2.97 -11.64
C ALA A 37 -4.53 -1.68 -11.36
N LYS A 38 -5.86 -1.79 -11.35
CA LYS A 38 -6.79 -0.72 -10.99
C LYS A 38 -7.34 -0.88 -9.58
N THR A 39 -7.27 -2.09 -9.03
CA THR A 39 -7.70 -2.41 -7.66
C THR A 39 -6.62 -3.23 -6.95
N ILE A 40 -6.68 -3.27 -5.62
CA ILE A 40 -5.72 -4.08 -4.83
C ILE A 40 -5.90 -5.59 -5.09
N LYS A 41 -7.11 -6.02 -5.43
CA LYS A 41 -7.38 -7.40 -5.83
C LYS A 41 -6.66 -7.76 -7.14
N GLU A 42 -6.71 -6.87 -8.12
CA GLU A 42 -5.96 -7.02 -9.38
C GLU A 42 -4.45 -6.96 -9.16
N GLU A 43 -3.99 -6.13 -8.23
CA GLU A 43 -2.58 -5.99 -7.88
C GLU A 43 -2.04 -7.27 -7.24
N PHE A 44 -2.78 -7.86 -6.31
CA PHE A 44 -2.44 -9.15 -5.71
C PHE A 44 -2.47 -10.27 -6.76
N ALA A 45 -3.46 -10.28 -7.66
CA ALA A 45 -3.50 -11.23 -8.76
C ALA A 45 -2.30 -11.07 -9.72
N ALA A 46 -1.89 -9.83 -10.03
CA ALA A 46 -0.72 -9.54 -10.86
C ALA A 46 0.59 -10.00 -10.21
N TYR A 47 0.66 -10.00 -8.88
CA TYR A 47 1.79 -10.51 -8.11
C TYR A 47 1.71 -12.02 -7.81
N GLY A 48 0.64 -12.70 -8.22
CA GLY A 48 0.42 -14.12 -7.91
C GLY A 48 0.11 -14.38 -6.43
N LEU A 49 -0.31 -13.34 -5.68
CA LEU A 49 -0.68 -13.43 -4.28
C LEU A 49 -2.15 -13.85 -4.13
N PRO A 50 -2.45 -14.69 -3.12
CA PRO A 50 -3.83 -15.09 -2.85
C PRO A 50 -4.64 -13.91 -2.30
N ASN A 51 -5.91 -13.79 -2.71
CA ASN A 51 -6.82 -12.75 -2.20
C ASN A 51 -6.96 -12.77 -0.67
N ALA A 52 -6.77 -13.93 -0.03
CA ALA A 52 -6.80 -14.04 1.43
C ALA A 52 -5.71 -13.18 2.11
N ALA A 53 -4.54 -13.03 1.48
CA ALA A 53 -3.45 -12.21 2.01
C ALA A 53 -3.80 -10.71 2.03
N MET A 54 -4.77 -10.26 1.23
CA MET A 54 -5.27 -8.88 1.26
C MET A 54 -5.90 -8.54 2.62
N TYR A 55 -6.54 -9.50 3.29
CA TYR A 55 -7.23 -9.28 4.56
C TYR A 55 -6.32 -9.32 5.80
N VAL A 56 -5.04 -9.67 5.61
CA VAL A 56 -4.03 -9.68 6.69
C VAL A 56 -3.45 -8.29 6.93
N VAL A 57 -3.64 -7.39 5.97
CA VAL A 57 -3.01 -6.05 5.94
C VAL A 57 -3.93 -5.01 6.56
#